data_AF-A0A0A9WKK8-F1
#
_entry.id   AF-A0A0A9WKK8-F1
#
_cell.length_a   1.000
_cell.length_b   1.000
_cell.length_c   1.000
_cell.angle_alpha   90.00
_cell.angle_beta   90.00
_cell.angle_gamma   90.00
#
_symmetry.space_group_name_H-M   'P 1'
#
loop_
_entity.id
_entity.type
_entity.pdbx_description
1 polymer ?
#
loop_
_entity_poly.entity_id
_entity_poly.type
_entity_poly.pdbx_seq_one_letter_code
_entity_poly.pdbx_strand_id
1 'polypeptide(L)'
;ISRKRTGNVIMAMEAMDQLLAACHAQTINLFAESFLKMVQKLLESTEPDLQILATQSFVKFANIEEDTPSYHRRYDFFVSKFSSMCHSSHIDPTTRNMIRLAGIRGLKGVIKKTVSDDLVENIWEPVHMDKIIPSLLFNMQDSKYYSSVTKADREDIKN
;
A
#
# COMPACT_ATOMS: atom_id res chain seq x y z
N ILE A 1 16.77 -14.18 18.00
CA ILE A 1 16.85 -14.82 16.66
C ILE A 1 15.89 -14.15 15.65
N SER A 2 14.64 -13.82 16.04
CA SER A 2 13.66 -13.12 15.17
C SER A 2 14.16 -11.77 14.60
N ARG A 3 14.69 -10.87 15.44
CA ARG A 3 15.23 -9.55 15.04
C ARG A 3 16.29 -9.59 13.91
N LYS A 4 17.17 -10.61 13.92
CA LYS A 4 18.24 -10.74 12.91
C LYS A 4 17.69 -11.17 11.55
N ARG A 5 16.59 -11.95 11.53
CA ARG A 5 15.88 -12.32 10.30
C ARG A 5 15.12 -11.13 9.72
N THR A 6 14.46 -10.32 10.55
CA THR A 6 13.80 -9.08 10.11
C THR A 6 14.79 -8.10 9.48
N GLY A 7 15.99 -7.95 10.08
CA GLY A 7 17.06 -7.14 9.48
C GLY A 7 17.48 -7.61 8.09
N ASN A 8 17.63 -8.92 7.89
CA ASN A 8 17.94 -9.48 6.57
C ASN A 8 16.83 -9.22 5.53
N VAL A 9 15.57 -9.27 5.96
CA VAL A 9 14.42 -8.98 5.09
C VAL A 9 14.40 -7.52 4.67
N ILE A 10 14.69 -6.60 5.58
CA ILE A 10 14.77 -5.16 5.28
C ILE A 10 15.88 -4.90 4.25
N MET A 11 17.09 -5.40 4.50
CA MET A 11 18.22 -5.24 3.57
C MET A 11 17.93 -5.85 2.20
N ALA A 12 17.27 -7.01 2.16
CA ALA A 12 16.87 -7.63 0.90
C ALA A 12 15.87 -6.76 0.13
N MET A 13 14.84 -6.22 0.78
CA MET A 13 13.89 -5.31 0.12
C MET A 13 14.57 -4.04 -0.39
N GLU A 14 15.46 -3.44 0.39
CA GLU A 14 16.20 -2.25 -0.02
C GLU A 14 17.10 -2.53 -1.23
N ALA A 15 17.77 -3.68 -1.26
CA ALA A 15 18.58 -4.08 -2.41
C ALA A 15 17.71 -4.27 -3.66
N MET A 16 16.52 -4.87 -3.52
CA MET A 16 15.59 -5.03 -4.65
C MET A 16 15.00 -3.70 -5.13
N ASP A 17 14.69 -2.77 -4.22
CA ASP A 17 14.26 -1.41 -4.56
C ASP A 17 15.33 -0.71 -5.42
N GLN A 18 16.60 -0.84 -5.04
CA GLN A 18 17.72 -0.26 -5.78
C GLN A 18 17.90 -0.91 -7.15
N LEU A 19 17.77 -2.24 -7.24
CA LEU A 19 17.84 -2.96 -8.52
C LEU A 19 16.72 -2.51 -9.46
N LEU A 20 15.49 -2.36 -8.96
CA LEU A 20 14.37 -1.84 -9.73
C LEU A 20 14.60 -0.41 -10.22
N ALA A 21 15.19 0.45 -9.40
CA ALA A 21 15.45 1.84 -9.79
C ALA A 21 16.60 1.98 -10.81
N ALA A 22 17.55 1.04 -10.82
CA ALA A 22 18.75 1.10 -11.65
C ALA A 22 18.62 0.36 -12.99
N CYS A 23 17.61 -0.49 -13.15
CA CYS A 23 17.38 -1.24 -14.39
C CYS A 23 16.64 -0.39 -15.44
N HIS A 24 16.78 -0.76 -16.72
CA HIS A 24 16.00 -0.22 -17.84
C HIS A 24 14.92 -1.25 -18.28
N ALA A 25 13.83 -0.76 -18.86
CA ALA A 25 12.60 -1.47 -19.29
C ALA A 25 12.71 -2.98 -19.56
N GLN A 26 13.64 -3.43 -20.40
CA GLN A 26 13.77 -4.87 -20.74
C GLN A 26 14.12 -5.77 -19.55
N THR A 27 14.94 -5.30 -18.61
CA THR A 27 15.39 -6.08 -17.44
C THR A 27 14.42 -5.97 -16.27
N ILE A 28 13.71 -4.84 -16.15
CA ILE A 28 12.68 -4.64 -15.12
C ILE A 28 11.56 -5.67 -15.27
N ASN A 29 11.20 -6.03 -16.50
CA ASN A 29 10.13 -6.99 -16.79
C ASN A 29 10.44 -8.40 -16.25
N LEU A 30 11.72 -8.79 -16.26
CA LEU A 30 12.19 -10.08 -15.74
C LEU A 30 12.20 -10.10 -14.21
N PHE A 31 12.35 -8.93 -13.57
CA PHE A 31 12.51 -8.82 -12.13
C PHE A 31 11.23 -8.45 -11.39
N ALA A 32 10.34 -7.70 -12.02
CA ALA A 32 9.12 -7.17 -11.40
C ALA A 32 8.17 -8.28 -10.90
N GLU A 33 8.10 -9.43 -11.57
CA GLU A 33 7.38 -10.60 -11.05
C GLU A 33 7.94 -11.09 -9.71
N SER A 34 9.26 -11.26 -9.62
CA SER A 34 9.92 -11.73 -8.40
C SER A 34 9.78 -10.71 -7.27
N PHE A 35 9.89 -9.43 -7.61
CA PHE A 35 9.63 -8.33 -6.68
C PHE A 35 8.20 -8.36 -6.14
N LEU A 36 7.18 -8.42 -7.01
CA LEU A 36 5.78 -8.44 -6.59
C LEU A 36 5.46 -9.66 -5.73
N LYS A 37 6.06 -10.83 -6.02
CA LYS A 37 5.95 -12.02 -5.15
C LYS A 37 6.54 -11.78 -3.76
N MET A 38 7.65 -11.05 -3.64
CA MET A 38 8.21 -10.73 -2.32
C MET A 38 7.33 -9.72 -1.57
N VAL A 39 6.88 -8.66 -2.23
CA VAL A 39 5.94 -7.70 -1.65
C VAL A 39 4.69 -8.42 -1.13
N GLN A 40 4.11 -9.32 -1.94
CA GLN A 40 2.96 -10.13 -1.53
C GLN A 40 3.24 -10.92 -0.23
N LYS A 41 4.35 -11.66 -0.17
CA LYS A 41 4.72 -12.43 1.04
C LYS A 41 4.89 -11.56 2.27
N LEU A 42 5.46 -10.36 2.12
CA LEU A 42 5.63 -9.43 3.25
C LEU A 42 4.30 -8.83 3.70
N LEU A 43 3.38 -8.56 2.78
CA LEU A 43 2.03 -8.12 3.11
C LEU A 43 1.21 -9.21 3.79
N GLU A 44 1.41 -10.49 3.48
CA GLU A 44 0.76 -11.62 4.17
C GLU A 44 1.20 -11.76 5.64
N SER A 45 2.29 -11.13 6.04
CA SER A 45 2.74 -11.10 7.44
C SER A 45 1.74 -10.42 8.37
N THR A 46 1.70 -10.84 9.64
CA THR A 46 0.96 -10.17 10.72
C THR A 46 1.71 -8.97 11.30
N GLU A 47 3.02 -8.85 11.03
CA GLU A 47 3.88 -7.81 11.56
C GLU A 47 3.63 -6.46 10.85
N PRO A 48 3.20 -5.41 11.56
CA PRO A 48 2.91 -4.10 10.97
C PRO A 48 4.09 -3.52 10.19
N ASP A 49 5.31 -3.61 10.73
CA ASP A 49 6.52 -3.07 10.12
C ASP A 49 6.81 -3.70 8.75
N LEU A 50 6.56 -5.00 8.60
CA LEU A 50 6.74 -5.71 7.33
C LEU A 50 5.68 -5.32 6.31
N GLN A 51 4.43 -5.14 6.73
CA GLN A 51 3.37 -4.64 5.84
C GLN A 51 3.66 -3.22 5.35
N ILE A 52 4.16 -2.35 6.24
CA ILE A 52 4.54 -0.97 5.92
C ILE A 52 5.73 -0.96 4.96
N LEU A 53 6.78 -1.73 5.23
CA LEU A 53 7.95 -1.86 4.35
C LEU A 53 7.54 -2.32 2.95
N ALA A 54 6.74 -3.38 2.85
CA ALA A 54 6.27 -3.91 1.58
C ALA A 54 5.47 -2.87 0.79
N THR A 55 4.60 -2.13 1.47
CA THR A 55 3.82 -1.04 0.87
C THR A 55 4.74 0.07 0.35
N GLN A 56 5.75 0.48 1.12
CA GLN A 56 6.70 1.52 0.71
C GLN A 56 7.45 1.11 -0.57
N SER A 57 7.98 -0.11 -0.61
CA SER A 57 8.62 -0.66 -1.81
C SER A 57 7.66 -0.72 -2.98
N PHE A 58 6.43 -1.19 -2.78
CA PHE A 58 5.40 -1.22 -3.84
C PHE A 58 5.10 0.17 -4.40
N VAL A 59 5.01 1.19 -3.55
CA VAL A 59 4.78 2.58 -3.98
C VAL A 59 5.96 3.12 -4.78
N LYS A 60 7.21 2.78 -4.42
CA LYS A 60 8.38 3.13 -5.23
C LYS A 60 8.27 2.49 -6.62
N PHE A 61 7.98 1.19 -6.68
CA PHE A 61 7.76 0.46 -7.93
C PHE A 61 6.63 1.08 -8.78
N ALA A 62 5.50 1.44 -8.16
CA ALA A 62 4.37 2.06 -8.85
C ALA A 62 4.71 3.44 -9.44
N ASN A 63 5.78 4.10 -8.98
CA ASN A 63 6.22 5.40 -9.49
C ASN A 63 7.25 5.31 -10.62
N ILE A 64 7.75 4.12 -10.96
CA ILE A 64 8.67 3.94 -12.09
C ILE A 64 7.86 4.08 -13.40
N GLU A 65 8.20 5.09 -14.21
CA GLU A 65 7.57 5.42 -15.50
C GLU A 65 8.20 4.60 -16.63
N GLU A 66 7.97 3.29 -16.63
CA GLU A 66 8.36 2.41 -17.73
C GLU A 66 7.18 1.51 -18.12
N ASP A 67 7.10 1.15 -19.41
CA ASP A 67 6.18 0.15 -19.98
C ASP A 67 6.43 -1.22 -19.33
N THR A 68 5.84 -1.39 -18.16
CA THR A 68 5.92 -2.62 -17.39
C THR A 68 4.76 -3.51 -17.82
N PRO A 69 4.99 -4.76 -18.26
CA PRO A 69 3.96 -5.72 -18.61
C PRO A 69 2.98 -5.84 -17.47
N SER A 70 1.70 -5.95 -17.80
CA SER A 70 0.70 -5.72 -16.79
C SER A 70 0.44 -6.96 -15.94
N TYR A 71 0.65 -6.79 -14.62
CA TYR A 71 0.66 -7.89 -13.64
C TYR A 71 -0.73 -8.15 -13.03
N HIS A 72 -1.81 -8.00 -13.82
CA HIS A 72 -3.21 -7.86 -13.35
C HIS A 72 -3.71 -8.90 -12.37
N ARG A 73 -3.53 -10.19 -12.65
CA ARG A 73 -4.01 -11.25 -11.73
C ARG A 73 -3.40 -11.15 -10.32
N ARG A 74 -2.28 -10.45 -10.16
CA ARG A 74 -1.66 -10.22 -8.85
C ARG A 74 -2.22 -8.97 -8.16
N TYR A 75 -2.78 -8.02 -8.91
CA TYR A 75 -3.39 -6.81 -8.35
C TYR A 75 -4.66 -7.10 -7.57
N ASP A 76 -5.41 -8.18 -7.84
CA ASP A 76 -6.54 -8.62 -7.01
C ASP A 76 -6.16 -8.80 -5.55
N PHE A 77 -5.01 -9.45 -5.33
CA PHE A 77 -4.44 -9.63 -4.01
C PHE A 77 -4.09 -8.27 -3.41
N PHE A 78 -3.39 -7.41 -4.15
CA PHE A 78 -2.96 -6.10 -3.66
C PHE A 78 -4.15 -5.18 -3.32
N VAL A 79 -5.17 -5.10 -4.17
CA VAL A 79 -6.42 -4.36 -3.91
C VAL A 79 -7.06 -4.88 -2.63
N SER A 80 -7.28 -6.20 -2.55
CA SER A 80 -7.95 -6.79 -1.38
C SER A 80 -7.14 -6.58 -0.09
N LYS A 81 -5.82 -6.72 -0.15
CA LYS A 81 -4.95 -6.58 1.01
C LYS A 81 -4.80 -5.12 1.44
N PHE A 82 -4.58 -4.18 0.52
CA PHE A 82 -4.49 -2.76 0.85
C PHE A 82 -5.83 -2.21 1.34
N SER A 83 -6.97 -2.64 0.78
CA SER A 83 -8.30 -2.32 1.31
C SER A 83 -8.51 -2.84 2.72
N SER A 84 -8.00 -4.03 3.05
CA SER A 84 -8.02 -4.56 4.42
C SER A 84 -7.16 -3.70 5.37
N MET A 85 -5.96 -3.29 4.95
CA MET A 85 -5.09 -2.42 5.74
C MET A 85 -5.74 -1.05 6.02
N CYS A 86 -6.50 -0.49 5.08
CA CYS A 86 -7.30 0.72 5.28
C CYS A 86 -8.32 0.62 6.43
N HIS A 87 -8.75 -0.59 6.79
CA HIS A 87 -9.70 -0.84 7.88
C HIS A 87 -9.01 -1.41 9.13
N SER A 88 -7.68 -1.32 9.23
CA SER A 88 -6.94 -1.85 10.38
C SER A 88 -7.54 -1.36 11.71
N SER A 89 -7.73 -2.31 12.63
CA SER A 89 -8.24 -2.10 13.99
C SER A 89 -7.15 -2.38 15.03
N HIS A 90 -5.88 -2.15 14.67
CA HIS A 90 -4.74 -2.38 15.57
C HIS A 90 -4.91 -1.62 16.90
N ILE A 91 -4.51 -2.28 18.00
CA ILE A 91 -4.74 -1.80 19.37
C ILE A 91 -4.03 -0.46 19.62
N ASP A 92 -2.76 -0.36 19.20
CA ASP A 92 -2.01 0.88 19.24
C ASP A 92 -2.50 1.86 18.16
N PRO A 93 -2.97 3.07 18.53
CA PRO A 93 -3.45 4.08 17.59
C PRO A 93 -2.42 4.54 16.58
N THR A 94 -1.14 4.62 16.97
CA THR A 94 -0.07 5.09 16.08
C THR A 94 0.18 4.06 14.99
N THR A 95 0.40 2.80 15.36
CA THR A 95 0.54 1.67 14.44
C THR A 95 -0.70 1.50 13.57
N ARG A 96 -1.91 1.66 14.14
CA ARG A 96 -3.16 1.62 13.37
C ARG A 96 -3.16 2.67 12.25
N ASN A 97 -2.85 3.91 12.58
CA ASN A 97 -2.79 5.01 11.60
C ASN A 97 -1.72 4.76 10.53
N MET A 98 -0.57 4.20 10.92
CA MET A 98 0.50 3.85 9.99
C MET A 98 0.09 2.74 9.01
N ILE A 99 -0.58 1.69 9.49
CA ILE A 99 -1.11 0.61 8.64
C ILE A 99 -2.17 1.16 7.69
N ARG A 100 -3.11 1.97 8.18
CA ARG A 100 -4.17 2.57 7.36
C ARG A 100 -3.60 3.49 6.27
N LEU A 101 -2.64 4.34 6.63
CA LEU A 101 -1.93 5.20 5.69
C LEU A 101 -1.17 4.39 4.64
N ALA A 102 -0.52 3.29 5.04
CA ALA A 102 0.09 2.36 4.12
C ALA A 102 -0.95 1.77 3.14
N GLY A 103 -2.09 1.30 3.63
CA GLY A 103 -3.20 0.82 2.80
C GLY A 103 -3.62 1.84 1.73
N ILE A 104 -3.84 3.10 2.11
CA ILE A 104 -4.23 4.17 1.17
C ILE A 104 -3.16 4.40 0.10
N ARG A 105 -1.88 4.44 0.51
CA ARG A 105 -0.75 4.62 -0.42
C ARG A 105 -0.61 3.43 -1.38
N GLY A 106 -0.83 2.21 -0.88
CA GLY A 106 -0.84 0.99 -1.68
C GLY A 106 -1.95 1.03 -2.75
N LEU A 107 -3.19 1.35 -2.36
CA LEU A 107 -4.31 1.51 -3.31
C LEU A 107 -4.01 2.57 -4.38
N LYS A 108 -3.45 3.72 -3.99
CA LYS A 108 -3.00 4.75 -4.95
C LYS A 108 -1.98 4.18 -5.94
N GLY A 109 -1.04 3.37 -5.47
CA GLY A 109 -0.02 2.73 -6.32
C GLY A 109 -0.63 1.76 -7.33
N VAL A 110 -1.62 0.95 -6.91
CA VAL A 110 -2.34 0.05 -7.81
C VAL A 110 -3.05 0.84 -8.90
N ILE A 111 -3.86 1.84 -8.51
CA ILE A 111 -4.61 2.68 -9.46
C ILE A 111 -3.66 3.34 -10.47
N LYS A 112 -2.52 3.89 -10.00
CA LYS A 112 -1.52 4.49 -10.89
C LYS A 112 -1.01 3.51 -11.94
N LYS A 113 -0.75 2.25 -11.56
CA LYS A 113 -0.23 1.22 -12.49
C LYS A 113 -1.28 0.59 -13.39
N THR A 114 -2.57 0.62 -13.01
CA THR A 114 -3.66 0.04 -13.82
C THR A 114 -4.30 1.01 -14.79
N VAL A 115 -4.21 2.33 -14.57
CA VAL A 115 -4.78 3.36 -15.47
C VAL A 115 -3.89 3.63 -16.69
N SER A 116 -2.63 3.21 -16.66
CA SER A 116 -1.66 3.48 -17.73
C SER A 116 -1.68 2.49 -18.90
N ASP A 117 -2.57 1.48 -18.89
CA ASP A 117 -2.60 0.42 -19.92
C ASP A 117 -4.05 0.14 -20.35
N ASP A 118 -4.34 0.38 -21.64
CA ASP A 118 -5.68 0.33 -22.24
C ASP A 118 -6.15 -1.11 -22.59
N LEU A 119 -5.29 -2.13 -22.46
CA LEU A 119 -5.54 -3.52 -22.87
C LEU A 119 -6.03 -4.44 -21.72
N VAL A 120 -6.64 -3.88 -20.69
CA VAL A 120 -6.51 -4.40 -19.32
C VAL A 120 -7.84 -4.76 -18.63
N GLU A 121 -7.78 -5.76 -17.74
CA GLU A 121 -8.79 -6.08 -16.72
C GLU A 121 -9.07 -4.85 -15.85
N ASN A 122 -10.29 -4.34 -15.97
CA ASN A 122 -10.57 -2.97 -15.67
C ASN A 122 -10.59 -2.76 -14.15
N ILE A 123 -9.67 -1.95 -13.60
CA ILE A 123 -9.69 -1.58 -12.17
C ILE A 123 -11.03 -0.97 -11.74
N TRP A 124 -11.80 -0.47 -12.70
CA TRP A 124 -13.15 0.06 -12.53
C TRP A 124 -14.22 -1.03 -12.39
N GLU A 125 -13.88 -2.32 -12.49
CA GLU A 125 -14.82 -3.41 -12.24
C GLU A 125 -15.30 -3.43 -10.78
N PRO A 126 -16.56 -3.83 -10.53
CA PRO A 126 -17.13 -3.88 -9.20
C PRO A 126 -16.28 -4.68 -8.19
N VAL A 127 -15.65 -5.78 -8.64
CA VAL A 127 -14.79 -6.63 -7.79
C VAL A 127 -13.64 -5.89 -7.11
N HIS A 128 -13.19 -4.77 -7.71
CA HIS A 128 -12.17 -3.89 -7.15
C HIS A 128 -12.79 -2.63 -6.53
N MET A 129 -13.69 -1.95 -7.25
CA MET A 129 -14.25 -0.66 -6.82
C MET A 129 -15.08 -0.77 -5.52
N ASP A 130 -15.76 -1.89 -5.32
CA ASP A 130 -16.52 -2.16 -4.09
C ASP A 130 -15.61 -2.36 -2.87
N LYS A 131 -14.29 -2.51 -3.06
CA LYS A 131 -13.29 -2.52 -2.00
C LYS A 131 -12.57 -1.20 -1.88
N ILE A 132 -12.24 -0.56 -3.01
CA ILE A 132 -11.45 0.68 -3.04
C ILE A 132 -12.26 1.84 -2.46
N ILE A 133 -13.49 2.06 -2.95
CA ILE A 133 -14.29 3.23 -2.57
C ILE A 133 -14.65 3.21 -1.07
N PRO A 134 -15.17 2.11 -0.49
CA PRO A 134 -15.46 2.08 0.94
C PRO A 134 -14.21 2.28 1.81
N SER A 135 -13.07 1.69 1.43
CA SER A 135 -11.79 1.88 2.13
C SER A 135 -11.34 3.34 2.19
N LEU A 136 -11.50 4.09 1.09
CA LEU A 136 -11.17 5.51 1.05
C LEU A 136 -12.14 6.32 1.90
N LEU A 137 -13.45 6.07 1.78
CA LEU A 137 -14.48 6.78 2.54
C LEU A 137 -14.33 6.57 4.05
N PHE A 138 -14.06 5.34 4.49
CA PHE A 138 -13.82 5.01 5.90
C PHE A 138 -12.70 5.87 6.50
N ASN A 139 -11.61 6.06 5.77
CA ASN A 139 -10.46 6.86 6.24
C ASN A 139 -10.68 8.37 6.12
N MET A 140 -11.67 8.82 5.35
CA MET A 140 -12.06 10.24 5.27
C MET A 140 -13.03 10.64 6.40
N GLN A 141 -13.86 9.71 6.88
CA GLN A 141 -14.85 9.96 7.94
C GLN A 141 -14.18 10.21 9.30
N ASP A 142 -13.13 9.45 9.64
CA ASP A 142 -12.34 9.66 10.87
C ASP A 142 -11.68 11.05 10.94
N SER A 143 -11.35 11.68 9.80
CA SER A 143 -10.66 12.98 9.77
C SER A 143 -11.50 14.16 10.28
N LYS A 144 -12.83 14.14 10.09
CA LYS A 144 -13.72 15.29 10.36
C LYS A 144 -14.33 15.27 11.75
N TYR A 145 -14.48 14.10 12.37
CA TYR A 145 -15.08 13.99 13.70
C TYR A 145 -14.12 14.42 14.82
N TYR A 146 -12.81 14.17 14.68
CA TYR A 146 -11.83 14.60 15.70
C TYR A 146 -11.45 16.09 15.63
N SER A 147 -11.52 16.68 14.44
CA SER A 147 -11.16 18.10 14.22
C SER A 147 -12.27 19.08 14.61
N SER A 148 -13.51 18.62 14.73
CA SER A 148 -14.64 19.40 15.27
C SER A 148 -14.71 19.34 16.80
N VAL A 149 -14.49 18.18 17.41
CA VAL A 149 -14.47 18.00 18.88
C VAL A 149 -13.33 18.81 19.52
N THR A 150 -12.12 18.79 18.96
CA THR A 150 -10.99 19.60 19.49
C THR A 150 -11.11 21.11 19.30
N LYS A 151 -12.06 21.58 18.48
CA LYS A 151 -12.38 23.01 18.34
C LYS A 151 -13.47 23.43 19.33
N ALA A 152 -14.52 22.62 19.47
CA ALA A 152 -15.59 22.85 20.44
C ALA A 152 -15.05 22.88 21.89
N ASP A 153 -14.22 21.90 22.26
CA ASP A 153 -13.65 21.82 23.62
C ASP A 153 -12.69 22.99 23.96
N ARG A 154 -12.17 23.71 22.96
CA ARG A 154 -11.31 24.90 23.19
C ARG A 154 -12.08 26.20 23.32
N GLU A 155 -13.31 26.26 22.85
CA GLU A 155 -14.16 27.45 22.96
C GLU A 155 -14.89 27.48 24.30
N ASP A 156 -15.20 26.32 24.89
CA ASP A 156 -15.87 26.21 26.20
C ASP A 156 -14.96 26.47 27.41
N ILE A 157 -13.62 26.46 27.24
CA ILE A 157 -12.65 26.81 28.31
C ILE A 157 -12.37 28.33 28.34
N LYS A 158 -12.86 29.08 27.34
CA LYS A 158 -12.60 30.52 27.20
C LYS A 158 -13.77 31.44 27.60
N ASN A 159 -14.86 30.88 28.10
CA ASN A 159 -16.01 31.64 28.61
C ASN A 159 -16.21 31.43 30.11
#